data_AF-A0A7K3XJI7-F1
#
_entry.id   AF-A0A7K3XJI7-F1
#
_cell.length_a   1.000
_cell.length_b   1.000
_cell.length_c   1.000
_cell.angle_alpha   90.00
_cell.angle_beta   90.00
_cell.angle_gamma   90.00
#
_symmetry.space_group_name_H-M   'P 1'
#
loop_
_entity.id
_entity.type
_entity.pdbx_description
1 polymer ?
#
loop_
_entity_poly.entity_id
_entity_poly.type
_entity_poly.pdbx_seq_one_letter_code
_entity_poly.pdbx_strand_id
1 'polypeptide(L)'
;MTIRDAQSEVHAWITKYGVRYFSELTNMAILTEEVGEVARIIARKYGDQSAKAGESDSDLGDELADVLWVIICLANQTGVDLTEAFVKNMEKKTERDQ
;
A
#
# COMPACT_ATOMS: atom_id res chain seq x y z
N MET A 1 12.00 9.04 -6.36
CA MET A 1 10.89 8.35 -7.02
C MET A 1 9.62 9.13 -6.74
N THR A 2 8.89 9.51 -7.79
CA THR A 2 7.53 10.06 -7.70
C THR A 2 6.48 8.93 -7.65
N ILE A 3 5.21 9.24 -7.35
CA ILE A 3 4.13 8.23 -7.39
C ILE A 3 3.98 7.64 -8.80
N ARG A 4 4.09 8.49 -9.83
CA ARG A 4 4.06 8.04 -11.23
C ARG A 4 5.25 7.15 -11.60
N ASP A 5 6.45 7.46 -11.09
CA ASP A 5 7.62 6.60 -11.25
C ASP A 5 7.37 5.24 -10.58
N ALA A 6 6.83 5.23 -9.36
CA ALA A 6 6.49 4.00 -8.64
C ALA A 6 5.45 3.16 -9.41
N GLN A 7 4.38 3.77 -9.94
CA GLN A 7 3.40 3.07 -10.78
C GLN A 7 4.07 2.42 -12.00
N SER A 8 5.00 3.12 -12.64
CA SER A 8 5.73 2.64 -13.82
C SER A 8 6.71 1.50 -13.47
N GLU A 9 7.44 1.63 -12.37
CA GLU A 9 8.38 0.62 -11.88
C GLU A 9 7.67 -0.67 -11.48
N VAL A 10 6.56 -0.59 -10.73
CA VAL A 10 5.74 -1.75 -10.37
C VAL A 10 5.20 -2.44 -11.62
N HIS A 11 4.70 -1.66 -12.59
CA HIS A 11 4.23 -2.23 -13.85
C HIS A 11 5.34 -2.96 -14.61
N ALA A 12 6.51 -2.36 -14.72
CA ALA A 12 7.67 -2.97 -15.36
C ALA A 12 8.08 -4.27 -14.64
N TRP A 13 8.07 -4.27 -13.31
CA TRP A 13 8.40 -5.44 -12.51
C TRP A 13 7.39 -6.58 -12.72
N ILE A 14 6.09 -6.30 -12.69
CA ILE A 14 5.04 -7.32 -12.89
C ILE A 14 5.10 -7.90 -14.30
N THR A 15 5.27 -7.06 -15.32
CA THR A 15 5.38 -7.53 -16.71
C THR A 15 6.66 -8.36 -16.93
N LYS A 16 7.75 -8.04 -16.22
CA LYS A 16 9.02 -8.75 -16.36
C LYS A 16 9.09 -10.05 -15.55
N TYR A 17 8.57 -10.05 -14.32
CA TYR A 17 8.75 -11.13 -13.35
C TYR A 17 7.44 -11.79 -12.91
N GLY A 18 6.35 -11.01 -12.82
CA GLY A 18 5.05 -11.46 -12.30
C GLY A 18 4.15 -12.17 -13.31
N VAL A 19 4.56 -12.29 -14.58
CA VAL A 19 3.77 -12.81 -15.72
C VAL A 19 2.57 -11.92 -16.07
N ARG A 20 1.72 -11.60 -15.09
CA ARG A 20 0.58 -10.68 -15.18
C ARG A 20 0.17 -10.21 -13.78
N TYR A 21 -0.65 -9.18 -13.73
CA TYR A 21 -1.37 -8.84 -12.52
C TYR A 21 -2.32 -9.97 -12.10
N PHE A 22 -2.57 -10.11 -10.79
CA PHE A 22 -3.69 -10.90 -10.29
C PHE A 22 -5.04 -10.29 -10.72
N SER A 23 -6.16 -10.87 -10.28
CA SER A 23 -7.46 -10.18 -10.43
C SER A 23 -7.58 -9.04 -9.41
N GLU A 24 -8.46 -8.08 -9.66
CA GLU A 24 -8.75 -6.97 -8.74
C GLU A 24 -9.23 -7.51 -7.38
N LEU A 25 -10.06 -8.57 -7.38
CA LEU A 25 -10.53 -9.20 -6.15
C LEU A 25 -9.41 -9.89 -5.38
N THR A 26 -8.48 -10.53 -6.08
CA THR A 26 -7.29 -11.14 -5.46
C THR A 26 -6.41 -10.06 -4.84
N ASN A 27 -6.13 -8.97 -5.55
CA ASN A 27 -5.35 -7.86 -5.00
C ASN A 27 -6.09 -7.14 -3.86
N MET A 28 -7.42 -7.11 -3.85
CA MET A 28 -8.18 -6.60 -2.72
C MET A 28 -8.03 -7.48 -1.46
N ALA A 29 -8.01 -8.80 -1.64
CA ALA A 29 -7.75 -9.74 -0.55
C ALA A 29 -6.33 -9.57 0.01
N ILE A 30 -5.32 -9.50 -0.88
CA ILE A 30 -3.93 -9.25 -0.48
C ILE A 30 -3.80 -7.89 0.22
N LEU A 31 -4.42 -6.83 -0.30
CA LEU A 31 -4.41 -5.52 0.36
C LEU A 31 -4.95 -5.59 1.80
N THR A 32 -5.98 -6.40 2.03
CA THR A 32 -6.55 -6.59 3.36
C THR A 32 -5.59 -7.34 4.29
N GLU A 33 -4.85 -8.30 3.75
CA GLU A 33 -3.78 -9.03 4.46
C GLU A 33 -2.66 -8.07 4.89
N GLU A 34 -2.10 -7.28 3.97
CA GLU A 34 -1.02 -6.32 4.25
C GLU A 34 -1.45 -5.25 5.27
N VAL A 35 -2.69 -4.75 5.17
CA VAL A 35 -3.23 -3.81 6.17
C VAL A 35 -3.34 -4.48 7.55
N GLY A 36 -3.63 -5.78 7.61
CA GLY A 36 -3.64 -6.56 8.85
C GLY A 36 -2.25 -6.65 9.49
N GLU A 37 -1.21 -6.80 8.68
CA GLU A 37 0.20 -6.80 9.10
C GLU A 37 0.58 -5.45 9.73
N VAL A 38 0.26 -4.34 9.04
CA VAL A 38 0.44 -2.96 9.55
C VAL A 38 -0.32 -2.77 10.87
N ALA A 39 -1.58 -3.19 10.93
CA ALA A 39 -2.41 -3.05 12.12
C ALA A 39 -1.82 -3.81 13.32
N ARG A 40 -1.29 -5.01 13.10
CA ARG A 40 -0.62 -5.82 14.12
C ARG A 40 0.60 -5.11 14.70
N ILE A 41 1.43 -4.47 13.87
CA ILE A 41 2.60 -3.72 14.35
C ILE A 41 2.17 -2.50 15.15
N ILE A 42 1.23 -1.71 14.61
CA ILE A 42 0.76 -0.49 15.28
C ILE A 42 0.15 -0.83 16.65
N ALA A 43 -0.67 -1.88 16.72
CA ALA A 43 -1.29 -2.32 17.97
C ALA A 43 -0.27 -2.71 19.04
N ARG A 44 0.89 -3.24 18.65
CA ARG A 44 1.98 -3.64 19.56
C ARG A 44 2.93 -2.51 19.92
N LYS A 45 3.30 -1.67 18.95
CA LYS A 45 4.28 -0.57 19.15
C LYS A 45 3.64 0.65 19.80
N TYR A 46 2.37 0.92 19.50
CA TYR A 46 1.68 2.15 19.90
C TYR A 46 0.34 1.92 20.61
N GLY A 47 -0.08 0.67 20.78
CA GLY A 47 -1.31 0.29 21.48
C GLY A 47 -1.06 -0.51 22.75
N ASP A 48 -2.14 -1.07 23.31
CA ASP A 48 -2.11 -1.78 24.58
C ASP A 48 -1.72 -3.27 24.45
N GLN A 49 -1.40 -3.75 23.24
CA GLN A 49 -0.98 -5.14 23.06
C GLN A 49 0.50 -5.30 23.40
N SER A 50 0.81 -6.22 24.31
CA SER A 50 2.21 -6.53 24.63
C SER A 50 2.89 -7.23 23.45
N ALA A 51 4.12 -6.79 23.13
CA ALA A 51 4.99 -7.52 22.22
C ALA A 51 5.28 -8.93 22.77
N LYS A 52 5.28 -9.97 21.92
CA LYS A 52 5.65 -11.32 22.36
C LYS A 52 7.17 -11.43 22.38
N ALA A 53 7.71 -12.07 23.41
CA ALA A 53 9.13 -12.37 23.50
C ALA A 53 9.56 -13.24 22.32
N GLY A 54 10.54 -12.76 21.54
CA GLY A 54 11.08 -13.48 20.37
C GLY A 54 10.41 -13.17 19.03
N GLU A 55 9.42 -12.27 18.97
CA GLU A 55 9.03 -11.69 17.68
C GLU A 55 10.12 -10.73 17.22
N SER A 56 10.64 -10.93 16.01
CA SER A 56 11.52 -9.95 15.38
C SER A 56 10.78 -8.62 15.29
N ASP A 57 11.50 -7.51 15.46
CA ASP A 57 11.00 -6.18 15.13
C ASP A 57 10.67 -6.15 13.64
N SER A 58 9.44 -6.55 13.30
CA SER A 58 8.89 -6.35 11.96
C SER A 58 8.86 -4.83 11.74
N ASP A 59 9.47 -4.42 10.62
CA ASP A 59 9.65 -3.02 10.29
C ASP A 59 8.30 -2.48 9.81
N LEU A 60 7.81 -1.44 10.47
CA LEU A 60 6.59 -0.77 10.03
C LEU A 60 6.76 -0.21 8.61
N GLY A 61 7.98 0.16 8.24
CA GLY A 61 8.30 0.63 6.89
C GLY A 61 8.06 -0.42 5.82
N ASP A 62 8.41 -1.69 6.10
CA ASP A 62 8.25 -2.80 5.15
C ASP A 62 6.76 -3.08 4.90
N GLU A 63 5.95 -3.25 5.96
CA GLU A 63 4.52 -3.52 5.77
C GLU A 63 3.76 -2.34 5.12
N LEU A 64 4.17 -1.10 5.42
CA LEU A 64 3.62 0.07 4.73
C LEU A 64 3.99 0.09 3.25
N ALA A 65 5.18 -0.41 2.89
CA ALA A 65 5.60 -0.56 1.50
C ALA A 65 4.80 -1.66 0.80
N ASP A 66 4.48 -2.77 1.47
CA ASP A 66 3.64 -3.84 0.93
C ASP A 66 2.19 -3.36 0.68
N VAL A 67 1.62 -2.60 1.62
CA VAL A 67 0.32 -1.92 1.39
C VAL A 67 0.39 -1.00 0.17
N LEU A 68 1.44 -0.18 0.06
CA LEU A 68 1.61 0.73 -1.08
C LEU A 68 1.76 -0.03 -2.39
N TRP A 69 2.50 -1.14 -2.40
CA TRP A 69 2.70 -2.00 -3.56
C TRP A 69 1.36 -2.51 -4.11
N VAL A 70 0.49 -3.03 -3.23
CA VAL A 70 -0.80 -3.58 -3.65
C VAL A 70 -1.77 -2.47 -4.11
N ILE A 71 -1.73 -1.30 -3.48
CA ILE A 71 -2.47 -0.10 -3.95
C ILE A 71 -2.03 0.29 -5.36
N ILE A 72 -0.72 0.31 -5.63
CA ILE A 72 -0.19 0.59 -6.96
C ILE A 72 -0.64 -0.46 -7.97
N CYS A 73 -0.64 -1.75 -7.58
CA CYS A 73 -1.14 -2.83 -8.44
C CYS A 73 -2.60 -2.58 -8.85
N LEU A 74 -3.47 -2.29 -7.89
CA LEU A 74 -4.89 -1.99 -8.12
C LEU A 74 -5.07 -0.76 -9.01
N ALA A 75 -4.31 0.30 -8.76
CA ALA A 75 -4.39 1.52 -9.57
C ALA A 75 -3.99 1.25 -11.02
N ASN A 76 -2.89 0.52 -11.24
CA ASN A 76 -2.42 0.16 -12.57
C ASN A 76 -3.42 -0.74 -13.32
N GLN A 77 -4.03 -1.71 -12.64
CA GLN A 77 -5.05 -2.60 -13.22
C GLN A 77 -6.32 -1.85 -13.63
N THR A 78 -6.71 -0.86 -12.84
CA THR A 78 -7.98 -0.12 -13.02
C THR A 78 -7.83 1.17 -13.82
N GLY A 79 -6.60 1.52 -14.24
CA GLY A 79 -6.31 2.73 -15.02
C GLY A 79 -6.34 4.02 -14.22
N VAL A 80 -6.15 3.95 -12.90
CA VAL A 80 -6.12 5.12 -12.01
C VAL A 80 -4.71 5.71 -11.98
N ASP A 81 -4.58 7.00 -12.29
CA ASP A 81 -3.36 7.78 -11.99
C ASP A 81 -3.39 8.19 -10.51
N LEU A 82 -2.52 7.59 -9.70
CA LEU A 82 -2.45 7.86 -8.26
C LEU A 82 -1.89 9.26 -7.96
N THR A 83 -1.07 9.83 -8.84
CA THR A 83 -0.55 11.18 -8.67
C THR A 83 -1.69 12.19 -8.77
N GLU A 84 -2.50 12.09 -9.83
CA GLU A 84 -3.67 12.96 -10.03
C GLU A 84 -4.74 12.73 -8.95
N ALA A 85 -5.02 11.47 -8.62
CA ALA A 85 -5.98 11.13 -7.58
C ALA A 85 -5.57 11.67 -6.21
N PHE A 86 -4.28 11.58 -5.86
CA PHE A 86 -3.75 12.08 -4.60
C PHE A 86 -3.79 13.62 -4.52
N VAL A 87 -3.37 14.32 -5.57
CA VAL A 87 -3.44 15.79 -5.66
C VAL A 87 -4.88 16.27 -5.47
N LYS A 88 -5.82 15.70 -6.23
CA LYS A 88 -7.25 16.05 -6.12
C LYS A 88 -7.82 15.77 -4.73
N ASN A 89 -7.36 14.71 -4.06
CA ASN A 89 -7.80 14.39 -2.70
C ASN A 89 -7.27 15.40 -1.68
N MET A 90 -6.03 15.88 -1.86
CA MET A 90 -5.44 16.92 -1.01
C MET A 90 -6.16 18.26 -1.16
N GLU A 91 -6.49 18.68 -2.39
CA GLU A 91 -7.27 19.88 -2.66
C GLU A 91 -8.63 19.84 -1.95
N LYS A 92 -9.38 18.73 -2.13
CA LYS A 92 -10.68 18.53 -1.47
C LYS A 92 -10.63 18.59 0.05
N LYS A 93 -9.59 18.00 0.67
CA LYS A 93 -9.40 18.05 2.13
C LYS A 93 -9.09 19.46 2.60
N THR A 94 -8.26 20.19 1.83
CA THR A 94 -7.89 21.58 2.13
C THR A 94 -9.11 22.49 2.08
N GLU A 95 -9.94 22.37 1.04
CA GLU A 95 -11.18 23.15 0.91
C GLU A 95 -12.21 22.85 2.01
N ARG A 96 -12.26 21.61 2.51
CA ARG A 96 -13.19 21.21 3.56
C ARG A 96 -12.79 21.73 4.94
N ASP A 97 -11.49 21.75 5.22
CA ASP A 97 -10.95 22.01 6.55
C ASP A 97 -10.48 23.48 6.74
N GLN A 98 -10.50 24.29 5.67
CA GLN A 98 -10.38 25.77 5.71
C GLN A 98 -11.73 26.44 6.02
#